data_AF-A0A919DRU4-F1
#
_entry.id   AF-A0A919DRU4-F1
#
_cell.length_a   1.000
_cell.length_b   1.000
_cell.length_c   1.000
_cell.angle_alpha   90.00
_cell.angle_beta   90.00
_cell.angle_gamma   90.00
#
_symmetry.space_group_name_H-M   'P 1'
#
loop_
_entity.id
_entity.type
_entity.pdbx_description
1 polymer ?
#
loop_
_entity_poly.entity_id
_entity_poly.type
_entity_poly.pdbx_seq_one_letter_code
_entity_poly.pdbx_strand_id
1 'polypeptide(L)'
;MPPTPHPAPIPGARRVARIAVAAGLVAALAATGPIPAAFATDGPTATAADPGVKSAHEKLGSDDAELLAQAKAHRQKNVTMMIATAPGQTEQVARELDAVKGGSVGRTYDKLGYVRATVPTGKAESAIAAAAKLSSVRAIDLRDEIPLEEPSLEKGKSSASASTYPGPGKNTPAKNPYNPSFETGAVDFVKKNPKADGRGITIGVLDTGVDLATPALQKTTTGERKIVDWVTSTDPITDGDGTWRPMTTSVTEPTFTHEGKTWNAPAGSYRVTPGPSTASY
;
A
#
# COMPACT_ATOMS: atom_id res chain seq x y z
N MET A 1 34.19 -33.38 2.25
CA MET A 1 33.76 -32.59 3.43
C MET A 1 32.25 -32.57 3.45
N PRO A 2 31.57 -33.08 4.49
CA PRO A 2 30.12 -32.93 4.61
C PRO A 2 29.77 -31.47 4.95
N PRO A 3 28.59 -30.97 4.54
CA PRO A 3 28.16 -29.63 4.93
C PRO A 3 27.80 -29.61 6.43
N THR A 4 28.33 -28.61 7.13
CA THR A 4 28.00 -28.26 8.52
C THR A 4 26.51 -27.98 8.70
N PRO A 5 25.86 -28.45 9.79
CA PRO A 5 24.47 -28.13 10.08
C PRO A 5 24.31 -26.66 10.48
N HIS A 6 23.25 -26.01 9.98
CA HIS A 6 22.87 -24.65 10.38
C HIS A 6 22.48 -24.58 11.87
N PRO A 7 22.87 -23.52 12.59
CA PRO A 7 22.45 -23.32 13.98
C PRO A 7 20.95 -23.03 14.06
N ALA A 8 20.28 -23.66 15.03
CA ALA A 8 18.88 -23.45 15.33
C ALA A 8 18.61 -22.01 15.83
N PRO A 9 17.41 -21.45 15.59
CA PRO A 9 17.05 -20.12 16.07
C PRO A 9 16.85 -20.08 17.59
N ILE A 10 17.36 -19.02 18.21
CA ILE A 10 17.23 -18.72 19.64
C ILE A 10 15.78 -18.31 19.94
N PRO A 11 15.09 -18.90 20.93
CA PRO A 11 13.72 -18.55 21.27
C PRO A 11 13.69 -17.21 22.03
N GLY A 12 13.29 -16.14 21.35
CA GLY A 12 12.99 -14.84 21.96
C GLY A 12 11.51 -14.73 22.33
N ALA A 13 11.21 -14.59 23.61
CA ALA A 13 9.87 -14.34 24.12
C ALA A 13 9.35 -12.95 23.68
N ARG A 14 8.48 -12.90 22.67
CA ARG A 14 7.69 -11.69 22.37
C ARG A 14 6.47 -11.64 23.28
N ARG A 15 6.44 -10.67 24.19
CA ARG A 15 5.21 -10.28 24.90
C ARG A 15 4.26 -9.65 23.89
N VAL A 16 3.19 -10.36 23.54
CA VAL A 16 2.07 -9.82 22.76
C VAL A 16 1.16 -9.08 23.74
N ALA A 17 1.18 -7.75 23.69
CA ALA A 17 0.15 -6.95 24.34
C ALA A 17 -1.13 -7.05 23.48
N ARG A 18 -2.11 -7.84 23.94
CA ARG A 18 -3.44 -7.90 23.35
C ARG A 18 -4.21 -6.66 23.79
N ILE A 19 -4.43 -5.71 22.89
CA ILE A 19 -5.45 -4.69 23.07
C ILE A 19 -6.74 -5.26 22.47
N ALA A 20 -7.67 -5.63 23.34
CA ALA A 20 -9.02 -6.02 22.95
C ALA A 20 -9.82 -4.74 22.68
N VAL A 21 -10.25 -4.53 21.44
CA VAL A 21 -11.29 -3.55 21.13
C VAL A 21 -12.63 -4.28 21.19
N ALA A 22 -13.46 -3.89 22.15
CA ALA A 22 -14.80 -4.44 22.33
C ALA A 22 -15.73 -3.93 21.23
N ALA A 23 -16.34 -4.85 20.49
CA ALA A 23 -17.46 -4.57 19.61
C ALA A 23 -18.75 -4.38 20.42
N GLY A 24 -19.52 -3.33 20.11
CA GLY A 24 -20.86 -3.16 20.68
C GLY A 24 -21.55 -1.89 20.22
N LEU A 25 -22.46 -2.00 19.25
CA LEU A 25 -23.89 -1.75 19.45
C LEU A 25 -24.66 -2.09 18.15
N VAL A 26 -25.46 -3.14 18.19
CA VAL A 26 -26.52 -3.41 17.19
C VAL A 26 -27.79 -2.78 17.73
N ALA A 27 -28.28 -1.72 17.08
CA ALA A 27 -29.63 -1.21 17.29
C ALA A 27 -30.53 -1.80 16.20
N ALA A 28 -31.25 -2.87 16.54
CA ALA A 28 -32.32 -3.43 15.72
C ALA A 28 -33.58 -2.57 15.87
N LEU A 29 -33.97 -1.82 14.83
CA LEU A 29 -35.29 -1.21 14.75
C LEU A 29 -36.16 -2.02 13.79
N ALA A 30 -36.91 -2.96 14.35
CA ALA A 30 -38.00 -3.63 13.66
C ALA A 30 -39.23 -2.71 13.70
N ALA A 31 -39.58 -2.10 12.58
CA ALA A 31 -40.88 -1.49 12.36
C ALA A 31 -41.61 -2.28 11.27
N THR A 32 -42.54 -3.13 11.70
CA THR A 32 -43.53 -3.83 10.87
C THR A 32 -44.54 -2.83 10.31
N GLY A 33 -44.63 -2.72 8.98
CA GLY A 33 -45.68 -2.01 8.25
C GLY A 33 -46.06 -2.76 6.99
N PRO A 34 -47.32 -2.69 6.52
CA PRO A 34 -47.87 -3.57 5.48
C PRO A 34 -47.28 -3.29 4.10
N ILE A 35 -46.98 -4.36 3.36
CA ILE A 35 -46.47 -4.37 1.99
C ILE A 35 -47.59 -3.99 1.01
N PRO A 36 -47.46 -2.91 0.21
CA PRO A 36 -48.20 -2.79 -1.04
C PRO A 36 -47.33 -3.32 -2.19
N ALA A 37 -47.79 -4.42 -2.80
CA ALA A 37 -47.28 -4.87 -4.08
C ALA A 37 -47.72 -3.88 -5.17
N ALA A 38 -46.78 -3.16 -5.78
CA ALA A 38 -47.02 -2.37 -6.98
C ALA A 38 -45.73 -2.13 -7.78
N PHE A 39 -45.67 -2.78 -8.94
CA PHE A 39 -45.06 -2.40 -10.22
C PHE A 39 -43.59 -1.94 -10.27
N ALA A 40 -42.84 -2.72 -11.06
CA ALA A 40 -41.56 -2.37 -11.64
C ALA A 40 -41.59 -0.96 -12.26
N THR A 41 -40.74 -0.08 -11.72
CA THR A 41 -40.28 1.13 -12.41
C THR A 41 -38.76 1.10 -12.34
N ASP A 42 -38.13 1.17 -13.50
CA ASP A 42 -36.68 1.35 -13.65
C ASP A 42 -36.29 2.69 -13.00
N GLY A 43 -35.92 2.64 -11.73
CA GLY A 43 -35.28 3.71 -10.99
C GLY A 43 -33.76 3.56 -11.02
N PRO A 44 -32.99 4.66 -11.03
CA PRO A 44 -31.54 4.59 -11.13
C PRO A 44 -30.98 3.77 -9.98
N THR A 45 -30.09 2.84 -10.33
CA THR A 45 -29.25 2.09 -9.39
C THR A 45 -28.72 3.03 -8.33
N ALA A 46 -28.89 2.67 -7.06
CA ALA A 46 -28.26 3.35 -5.95
C ALA A 46 -26.75 3.40 -6.19
N THR A 47 -26.27 4.56 -6.64
CA THR A 47 -24.85 4.87 -6.71
C THR A 47 -24.30 4.68 -5.31
N ALA A 48 -23.17 3.99 -5.19
CA ALA A 48 -22.37 4.02 -3.98
C ALA A 48 -22.26 5.48 -3.48
N ALA A 49 -22.42 5.68 -2.18
CA ALA A 49 -22.32 7.00 -1.57
C ALA A 49 -21.07 7.71 -2.11
N ASP A 50 -21.28 8.87 -2.74
CA ASP A 50 -20.21 9.72 -3.23
C ASP A 50 -19.35 10.11 -2.01
N PRO A 51 -18.06 9.74 -1.95
CA PRO A 51 -17.19 10.18 -0.86
C PRO A 51 -17.23 11.71 -0.87
N GLY A 52 -17.56 12.31 0.28
CA GLY A 52 -18.07 13.67 0.40
C GLY A 52 -17.54 14.64 -0.67
N VAL A 53 -18.43 15.08 -1.56
CA VAL A 53 -18.08 15.97 -2.67
C VAL A 53 -17.40 17.21 -2.10
N LYS A 54 -16.09 17.32 -2.34
CA LYS A 54 -15.29 18.50 -1.98
C LYS A 54 -15.96 19.72 -2.59
N SER A 55 -16.28 20.73 -1.78
CA SER A 55 -16.78 21.98 -2.34
C SER A 55 -15.71 22.53 -3.28
N ALA A 56 -16.09 23.07 -4.45
CA ALA A 56 -15.11 23.50 -5.47
C ALA A 56 -14.09 24.54 -4.96
N HIS A 57 -14.37 25.18 -3.82
CA HIS A 57 -13.52 26.16 -3.16
C HIS A 57 -12.57 25.56 -2.12
N GLU A 58 -12.90 24.40 -1.54
CA GLU A 58 -12.07 23.72 -0.54
C GLU A 58 -11.37 22.51 -1.18
N LYS A 59 -10.07 22.65 -1.41
CA LYS A 59 -9.26 21.59 -2.02
C LYS A 59 -8.98 20.41 -1.08
N LEU A 60 -9.21 20.59 0.23
CA LEU A 60 -9.15 19.54 1.25
C LEU A 60 -10.59 19.16 1.63
N GLY A 61 -10.93 17.87 1.59
CA GLY A 61 -12.27 17.40 1.97
C GLY A 61 -12.47 17.30 3.48
N SER A 62 -13.72 17.12 3.92
CA SER A 62 -14.05 16.90 5.34
C SER A 62 -13.33 15.70 5.93
N ASP A 63 -13.30 14.60 5.18
CA ASP A 63 -12.72 13.34 5.63
C ASP A 63 -11.20 13.50 5.82
N ASP A 64 -10.54 14.21 4.90
CA ASP A 64 -9.12 14.55 5.01
C ASP A 64 -8.82 15.51 6.17
N ALA A 65 -9.71 16.47 6.43
CA ALA A 65 -9.62 17.37 7.57
C ALA A 65 -9.78 16.61 8.90
N GLU A 66 -10.65 15.61 8.93
CA GLU A 66 -10.80 14.71 10.07
C GLU A 66 -9.56 13.85 10.28
N LEU A 67 -9.00 13.27 9.23
CA LEU A 67 -7.72 12.54 9.30
C LEU A 67 -6.60 13.42 9.87
N LEU A 68 -6.55 14.69 9.48
CA LEU A 68 -5.58 15.64 10.04
C LEU A 68 -5.83 15.90 11.53
N ALA A 69 -7.08 16.06 11.94
CA ALA A 69 -7.47 16.25 13.33
C ALA A 69 -7.12 15.02 14.18
N GLN A 70 -7.38 13.81 13.67
CA GLN A 70 -7.00 12.55 14.30
C GLN A 70 -5.48 12.43 14.43
N ALA A 71 -4.72 12.72 13.37
CA ALA A 71 -3.25 12.71 13.41
C ALA A 71 -2.69 13.64 14.50
N LYS A 72 -3.28 14.83 14.66
CA LYS A 72 -2.94 15.77 15.74
C LYS A 72 -3.30 15.21 17.12
N ALA A 73 -4.51 14.66 17.28
CA ALA A 73 -4.97 14.09 18.55
C ALA A 73 -4.09 12.92 19.01
N HIS A 74 -3.67 12.07 18.08
CA HIS A 74 -2.77 10.95 18.32
C HIS A 74 -1.29 11.34 18.39
N ARG A 75 -0.97 12.64 18.23
CA ARG A 75 0.41 13.17 18.22
C ARG A 75 1.31 12.45 17.22
N GLN A 76 0.76 12.08 16.06
CA GLN A 76 1.55 11.57 14.96
C GLN A 76 2.60 12.62 14.60
N LYS A 77 3.84 12.18 14.35
CA LYS A 77 4.97 13.09 14.07
C LYS A 77 4.81 13.78 12.72
N ASN A 78 4.32 13.03 11.74
CA ASN A 78 4.17 13.47 10.36
C ASN A 78 2.80 13.05 9.83
N VAL A 79 2.34 13.76 8.80
CA VAL A 79 1.23 13.36 7.94
C VAL A 79 1.71 13.27 6.50
N THR A 80 1.17 12.32 5.74
CA THR A 80 1.42 12.18 4.31
C THR A 80 0.19 12.66 3.55
N MET A 81 0.41 13.45 2.50
CA MET A 81 -0.64 13.97 1.63
C MET A 81 -0.34 13.65 0.17
N MET A 82 -1.41 13.46 -0.59
CA MET A 82 -1.41 13.41 -2.04
C MET A 82 -2.04 14.69 -2.56
N ILE A 83 -1.34 15.40 -3.44
CA ILE A 83 -1.81 16.65 -4.01
C ILE A 83 -1.98 16.47 -5.51
N ALA A 84 -3.22 16.52 -5.97
CA ALA A 84 -3.58 16.46 -7.37
C ALA A 84 -3.47 17.85 -8.00
N THR A 85 -2.89 17.89 -9.19
CA THR A 85 -2.60 19.08 -9.99
C THR A 85 -3.07 18.87 -11.43
N ALA A 86 -3.05 19.92 -12.25
CA ALA A 86 -3.09 19.72 -13.69
C ALA A 86 -1.84 18.92 -14.17
N PRO A 87 -1.98 17.98 -15.12
CA PRO A 87 -0.83 17.32 -15.73
C PRO A 87 0.20 18.34 -16.23
N GLY A 88 1.48 18.10 -15.96
CA GLY A 88 2.56 19.03 -16.32
C GLY A 88 2.85 20.14 -15.30
N GLN A 89 2.11 20.21 -14.18
CA GLN A 89 2.15 21.33 -13.24
C GLN A 89 2.53 20.93 -11.81
N THR A 90 3.23 19.81 -11.66
CA THR A 90 3.62 19.31 -10.33
C THR A 90 4.82 20.03 -9.72
N GLU A 91 5.64 20.69 -10.56
CA GLU A 91 6.94 21.23 -10.16
C GLU A 91 6.82 22.32 -9.08
N GLN A 92 5.88 23.25 -9.24
CA GLN A 92 5.64 24.31 -8.26
C GLN A 92 5.18 23.73 -6.91
N VAL A 93 4.28 22.76 -6.95
CA VAL A 93 3.76 22.09 -5.74
C VAL A 93 4.89 21.35 -5.01
N ALA A 94 5.71 20.62 -5.75
CA ALA A 94 6.84 19.91 -5.19
C ALA A 94 7.84 20.86 -4.50
N ARG A 95 8.15 22.01 -5.13
CA ARG A 95 9.05 23.01 -4.53
C ARG A 95 8.50 23.59 -3.22
N GLU A 96 7.22 23.95 -3.18
CA GLU A 96 6.58 24.49 -1.97
C GLU A 96 6.60 23.49 -0.81
N LEU A 97 6.36 22.21 -1.10
CA LEU A 97 6.36 21.14 -0.09
C LEU A 97 7.77 20.78 0.38
N ASP A 98 8.76 20.77 -0.51
CA ASP A 98 10.16 20.51 -0.17
C ASP A 98 10.76 21.65 0.66
N ALA A 99 10.25 22.88 0.51
CA ALA A 99 10.62 24.03 1.33
C ALA A 99 10.08 23.97 2.77
N VAL A 100 9.10 23.09 3.06
CA VAL A 100 8.61 22.89 4.42
C VAL A 100 9.73 22.24 5.25
N LYS A 101 10.22 22.94 6.28
CA LYS A 101 11.26 22.40 7.17
C LYS A 101 10.81 21.07 7.80
N GLY A 102 11.55 20.01 7.54
CA GLY A 102 11.25 18.65 7.99
C GLY A 102 10.23 17.91 7.11
N GLY A 103 9.76 18.54 6.03
CA GLY A 103 8.99 17.91 4.98
C GLY A 103 9.86 17.17 3.97
N SER A 104 9.24 16.30 3.19
CA SER A 104 9.87 15.54 2.14
C SER A 104 8.89 15.28 1.02
N VAL A 105 9.28 15.60 -0.21
CA VAL A 105 8.57 15.13 -1.41
C VAL A 105 9.02 13.70 -1.71
N GLY A 106 8.11 12.75 -1.51
CA GLY A 106 8.39 11.33 -1.70
C GLY A 106 8.18 10.85 -3.14
N ARG A 107 7.22 11.43 -3.86
CA ARG A 107 6.95 11.08 -5.27
C ARG A 107 6.33 12.25 -6.01
N THR A 108 6.79 12.46 -7.24
CA THR A 108 6.16 13.38 -8.19
C THR A 108 5.89 12.62 -9.48
N TYR A 109 4.68 12.69 -9.98
CA TYR A 109 4.31 12.09 -11.26
C TYR A 109 3.64 13.15 -12.14
N ASP A 110 4.47 13.87 -12.87
CA ASP A 110 4.05 15.07 -13.59
C ASP A 110 3.04 14.80 -14.71
N LYS A 111 3.21 13.68 -15.43
CA LYS A 111 2.30 13.26 -16.50
C LYS A 111 0.87 12.99 -16.02
N LEU A 112 0.69 12.55 -14.77
CA LEU A 112 -0.63 12.34 -14.15
C LEU A 112 -1.05 13.54 -13.30
N GLY A 113 -0.10 14.41 -12.95
CA GLY A 113 -0.35 15.60 -12.17
C GLY A 113 -0.50 15.31 -10.69
N TYR A 114 0.34 14.50 -10.04
CA TYR A 114 0.27 14.39 -8.58
C TYR A 114 1.63 14.48 -7.88
N VAL A 115 1.60 14.95 -6.64
CA VAL A 115 2.73 15.00 -5.71
C VAL A 115 2.35 14.33 -4.40
N ARG A 116 3.13 13.34 -3.97
CA ARG A 116 3.07 12.77 -2.63
C ARG A 116 4.14 13.44 -1.76
N ALA A 117 3.73 14.02 -0.65
CA ALA A 117 4.65 14.61 0.30
C ALA A 117 4.30 14.23 1.74
N THR A 118 5.33 14.13 2.57
CA THR A 118 5.20 13.90 4.01
C THR A 118 5.71 15.14 4.71
N VAL A 119 4.93 15.71 5.63
CA VAL A 119 5.29 16.92 6.38
C VAL A 119 5.09 16.71 7.87
N PRO A 120 5.80 17.46 8.74
CA PRO A 120 5.55 17.43 10.17
C PRO A 120 4.10 17.84 10.44
N THR A 121 3.41 17.13 11.33
CA THR A 121 1.97 17.36 11.61
C THR A 121 1.70 18.81 12.05
N GLY A 122 2.62 19.41 12.82
CA GLY A 122 2.53 20.82 13.23
C GLY A 122 2.74 21.85 12.11
N LYS A 123 3.10 21.42 10.89
CA LYS A 123 3.24 22.25 9.68
C LYS A 123 2.23 21.91 8.60
N ALA A 124 1.44 20.85 8.78
CA ALA A 124 0.50 20.35 7.80
C ALA A 124 -0.52 21.40 7.35
N GLU A 125 -1.17 22.10 8.28
CA GLU A 125 -2.18 23.12 7.94
C GLU A 125 -1.58 24.26 7.10
N SER A 126 -0.40 24.75 7.46
CA SER A 126 0.28 25.78 6.67
C SER A 126 0.68 25.28 5.28
N ALA A 127 1.13 24.03 5.16
CA ALA A 127 1.49 23.43 3.88
C ALA A 127 0.26 23.24 2.98
N ILE A 128 -0.84 22.72 3.54
CA ILE A 128 -2.12 22.56 2.85
C ILE A 128 -2.66 23.93 2.40
N ALA A 129 -2.64 24.93 3.27
CA ALA A 129 -3.10 26.27 2.94
C ALA A 129 -2.25 26.94 1.83
N ALA A 130 -0.94 26.68 1.81
CA ALA A 130 -0.06 27.15 0.74
C ALA A 130 -0.37 26.44 -0.59
N ALA A 131 -0.45 25.11 -0.58
CA ALA A 131 -0.77 24.32 -1.77
C ALA A 131 -2.17 24.65 -2.32
N ALA A 132 -3.16 24.85 -1.46
CA ALA A 132 -4.53 25.19 -1.86
C ALA A 132 -4.63 26.52 -2.63
N LYS A 133 -3.72 27.47 -2.39
CA LYS A 133 -3.68 28.75 -3.13
C LYS A 133 -3.16 28.61 -4.56
N LEU A 134 -2.45 27.52 -4.87
CA LEU A 134 -1.91 27.30 -6.21
C LEU A 134 -3.05 26.94 -7.16
N SER A 135 -3.19 27.70 -8.24
CA SER A 135 -4.23 27.48 -9.25
C SER A 135 -4.10 26.14 -9.96
N SER A 136 -2.90 25.56 -10.00
CA SER A 136 -2.64 24.24 -10.56
C SER A 136 -3.20 23.10 -9.70
N VAL A 137 -3.36 23.31 -8.38
CA VAL A 137 -3.86 22.28 -7.45
C VAL A 137 -5.37 22.14 -7.58
N ARG A 138 -5.83 20.90 -7.69
CA ARG A 138 -7.24 20.52 -7.85
C ARG A 138 -7.80 19.91 -6.57
N ALA A 139 -7.01 19.09 -5.89
CA ALA A 139 -7.41 18.43 -4.66
C ALA A 139 -6.17 18.10 -3.81
N ILE A 140 -6.39 17.98 -2.52
CA ILE A 140 -5.44 17.57 -1.50
C ILE A 140 -6.14 16.50 -0.67
N ASP A 141 -5.51 15.34 -0.57
CA ASP A 141 -6.01 14.19 0.17
C ASP A 141 -4.94 13.81 1.21
N LEU A 142 -5.36 13.42 2.41
CA LEU A 142 -4.45 12.80 3.37
C LEU A 142 -4.39 11.30 3.15
N ARG A 143 -3.26 10.71 3.56
CA ARG A 143 -3.12 9.26 3.59
C ARG A 143 -4.16 8.69 4.55
N ASP A 144 -5.05 7.88 3.98
CA ASP A 144 -5.95 7.01 4.71
C ASP A 144 -5.45 5.56 4.60
N GLU A 145 -5.64 4.79 5.66
CA GLU A 145 -5.24 3.39 5.73
C GLU A 145 -6.46 2.49 5.75
N ILE A 146 -6.60 1.70 4.70
CA ILE A 146 -7.62 0.66 4.63
C ILE A 146 -7.00 -0.62 5.20
N PRO A 147 -7.47 -1.10 6.38
CA PRO A 147 -6.92 -2.30 6.97
C PRO A 147 -7.20 -3.51 6.07
N LEU A 148 -6.17 -4.31 5.82
CA LEU A 148 -6.33 -5.57 5.11
C LEU A 148 -6.88 -6.63 6.07
N GLU A 149 -7.93 -7.33 5.64
CA GLU A 149 -8.39 -8.52 6.34
C GLU A 149 -7.35 -9.63 6.22
N GLU A 150 -6.85 -10.14 7.34
CA GLU A 150 -5.91 -11.26 7.31
C GLU A 150 -6.61 -12.54 6.82
N PRO A 151 -6.09 -13.20 5.77
CA PRO A 151 -6.65 -14.47 5.34
C PRO A 151 -6.47 -15.50 6.46
N SER A 152 -7.58 -15.98 7.01
CA SER A 152 -7.55 -17.02 8.03
C SER A 152 -7.58 -18.40 7.41
N LEU A 153 -6.91 -19.37 8.05
CA LEU A 153 -7.13 -20.77 7.75
C LEU A 153 -8.49 -21.18 8.33
N GLU A 154 -9.52 -21.14 7.50
CA GLU A 154 -10.80 -21.78 7.80
C GLU A 154 -10.53 -23.28 8.02
N LYS A 155 -10.64 -23.75 9.27
CA LYS A 155 -10.74 -25.18 9.55
C LYS A 155 -12.09 -25.63 9.03
N GLY A 156 -12.12 -26.04 7.76
CA GLY A 156 -13.32 -26.61 7.17
C GLY A 156 -13.90 -27.69 8.09
N LYS A 157 -15.21 -27.66 8.32
CA LYS A 157 -15.93 -28.74 9.00
C LYS A 157 -15.83 -30.00 8.14
N SER A 158 -14.73 -30.73 8.26
CA SER A 158 -14.48 -31.95 7.50
C SER A 158 -15.38 -33.07 8.03
N SER A 159 -16.54 -33.26 7.41
CA SER A 159 -17.27 -34.52 7.50
C SER A 159 -16.60 -35.56 6.59
N ALA A 160 -16.05 -36.61 7.21
CA ALA A 160 -15.72 -37.93 6.67
C ALA A 160 -14.80 -38.04 5.42
N SER A 161 -13.64 -38.67 5.64
CA SER A 161 -12.64 -39.14 4.66
C SER A 161 -11.89 -38.07 3.86
N ALA A 162 -11.07 -37.26 4.56
CA ALA A 162 -10.04 -36.50 3.88
C ALA A 162 -8.98 -37.49 3.36
N SER A 163 -9.07 -37.85 2.08
CA SER A 163 -7.94 -38.41 1.36
C SER A 163 -6.75 -37.45 1.54
N THR A 164 -5.65 -37.95 2.11
CA THR A 164 -4.44 -37.15 2.24
C THR A 164 -3.88 -36.92 0.85
N TYR A 165 -4.02 -35.71 0.33
CA TYR A 165 -3.40 -35.35 -0.94
C TYR A 165 -1.91 -35.03 -0.72
N PRO A 166 -1.00 -35.65 -1.48
CA PRO A 166 0.42 -35.31 -1.40
C PRO A 166 0.63 -33.88 -1.87
N GLY A 167 1.40 -33.09 -1.12
CA GLY A 167 1.62 -31.67 -1.41
C GLY A 167 1.97 -31.40 -2.89
N PRO A 168 1.58 -30.24 -3.43
CA PRO A 168 1.75 -29.95 -4.85
C PRO A 168 3.23 -29.93 -5.23
N GLY A 169 3.52 -30.37 -6.45
CA GLY A 169 4.86 -30.40 -7.02
C GLY A 169 4.81 -30.35 -8.54
N LYS A 170 5.96 -30.55 -9.19
CA LYS A 170 6.11 -30.45 -10.66
C LYS A 170 5.16 -31.35 -11.48
N ASN A 171 4.63 -32.41 -10.86
CA ASN A 171 3.75 -33.39 -11.48
C ASN A 171 2.28 -33.23 -11.04
N THR A 172 1.91 -32.15 -10.34
CA THR A 172 0.53 -31.92 -9.94
C THR A 172 -0.34 -31.70 -11.18
N PRO A 173 -1.43 -32.48 -11.36
CA PRO A 173 -2.31 -32.32 -12.50
C PRO A 173 -3.07 -30.99 -12.47
N ALA A 174 -3.48 -30.51 -13.65
CA ALA A 174 -4.27 -29.27 -13.78
C ALA A 174 -5.61 -29.34 -13.01
N LYS A 175 -6.23 -30.52 -12.95
CA LYS A 175 -7.35 -30.82 -12.04
C LYS A 175 -6.77 -31.33 -10.72
N ASN A 176 -6.77 -30.49 -9.69
CA ASN A 176 -6.22 -30.79 -8.36
C ASN A 176 -7.09 -30.12 -7.28
N PRO A 177 -6.97 -30.51 -5.99
CA PRO A 177 -7.78 -29.97 -4.91
C PRO A 177 -7.19 -28.68 -4.28
N TYR A 178 -6.05 -28.18 -4.76
CA TYR A 178 -5.35 -27.04 -4.17
C TYR A 178 -5.78 -25.70 -4.75
N ASN A 179 -6.33 -25.70 -5.96
CA ASN A 179 -6.88 -24.50 -6.60
C ASN A 179 -8.22 -24.82 -7.26
N PRO A 180 -9.16 -23.86 -7.32
CA PRO A 180 -10.51 -24.09 -7.85
C PRO A 180 -10.55 -24.06 -9.40
N SER A 181 -9.43 -24.37 -10.07
CA SER A 181 -9.30 -24.16 -11.53
C SER A 181 -10.21 -25.09 -12.34
N PHE A 182 -10.59 -26.26 -11.79
CA PHE A 182 -11.51 -27.16 -12.49
C PHE A 182 -12.97 -26.82 -12.21
N GLU A 183 -13.29 -26.35 -11.00
CA GLU A 183 -14.62 -25.90 -10.59
C GLU A 183 -15.03 -24.64 -11.34
N THR A 184 -14.07 -23.74 -11.59
CA THR A 184 -14.26 -22.54 -12.43
C THR A 184 -14.33 -22.84 -13.94
N GLY A 185 -14.09 -24.10 -14.35
CA GLY A 185 -14.09 -24.51 -15.76
C GLY A 185 -12.83 -24.15 -16.54
N ALA A 186 -11.83 -23.51 -15.92
CA ALA A 186 -10.60 -23.07 -16.59
C ALA A 186 -9.81 -24.25 -17.20
N VAL A 187 -9.78 -25.40 -16.52
CA VAL A 187 -9.11 -26.60 -17.03
C VAL A 187 -9.72 -27.07 -18.36
N ASP A 188 -11.04 -27.10 -18.48
CA ASP A 188 -11.70 -27.55 -19.70
C ASP A 188 -11.70 -26.49 -20.80
N PHE A 189 -11.72 -25.21 -20.42
CA PHE A 189 -11.56 -24.09 -21.35
C PHE A 189 -10.21 -24.16 -22.08
N VAL A 190 -9.11 -24.34 -21.35
CA VAL A 190 -7.76 -24.42 -21.94
C VAL A 190 -7.58 -25.67 -22.80
N LYS A 191 -8.19 -26.82 -22.42
CA LYS A 191 -8.18 -28.02 -23.28
C LYS A 191 -8.84 -27.78 -24.63
N LYS A 192 -9.97 -27.05 -24.66
CA LYS A 192 -10.69 -26.71 -25.90
C LYS A 192 -9.99 -25.59 -26.68
N ASN A 193 -9.24 -24.73 -26.00
CA ASN A 193 -8.56 -23.57 -26.56
C ASN A 193 -7.07 -23.55 -26.16
N PRO A 194 -6.20 -24.41 -26.75
CA PRO A 194 -4.83 -24.59 -26.26
C PRO A 194 -3.91 -23.37 -26.34
N LYS A 195 -4.32 -22.34 -27.10
CA LYS A 195 -3.60 -21.06 -27.22
C LYS A 195 -4.08 -20.01 -26.21
N ALA A 196 -5.16 -20.27 -25.48
CA ALA A 196 -5.77 -19.34 -24.53
C ALA A 196 -5.39 -19.72 -23.08
N ASP A 197 -4.10 -19.94 -22.83
CA ASP A 197 -3.54 -20.39 -21.55
C ASP A 197 -2.83 -19.27 -20.76
N GLY A 198 -2.98 -18.02 -21.21
CA GLY A 198 -2.40 -16.83 -20.58
C GLY A 198 -0.98 -16.48 -21.03
N ARG A 199 -0.33 -17.27 -21.90
CA ARG A 199 0.96 -16.88 -22.48
C ARG A 199 0.82 -15.58 -23.29
N GLY A 200 1.80 -14.68 -23.10
CA GLY A 200 1.79 -13.35 -23.69
C GLY A 200 0.93 -12.31 -22.94
N ILE A 201 0.30 -12.69 -21.82
CA ILE A 201 -0.46 -11.79 -20.96
C ILE A 201 0.37 -11.41 -19.73
N THR A 202 0.38 -10.12 -19.38
CA THR A 202 0.95 -9.61 -18.13
C THR A 202 -0.16 -9.33 -17.13
N ILE A 203 0.01 -9.83 -15.90
CA ILE A 203 -0.93 -9.62 -14.80
C ILE A 203 -0.25 -8.74 -13.75
N GLY A 204 -0.82 -7.57 -13.46
CA GLY A 204 -0.42 -6.75 -12.33
C GLY A 204 -1.07 -7.25 -11.04
N VAL A 205 -0.27 -7.58 -10.03
CA VAL A 205 -0.76 -8.00 -8.71
C VAL A 205 -0.35 -6.93 -7.70
N LEU A 206 -1.35 -6.27 -7.12
CA LEU A 206 -1.15 -5.26 -6.08
C LEU A 206 -1.43 -5.92 -4.72
N ASP A 207 -0.36 -6.40 -4.09
CA ASP A 207 -0.40 -7.18 -2.85
C ASP A 207 0.86 -6.86 -2.03
N THR A 208 1.03 -7.55 -0.91
CA THR A 208 2.20 -7.55 -0.03
C THR A 208 3.51 -7.95 -0.74
N GLY A 209 3.42 -8.60 -1.90
CA GLY A 209 4.54 -9.03 -2.72
C GLY A 209 4.63 -10.56 -2.84
N VAL A 210 5.66 -11.03 -3.56
CA VAL A 210 5.99 -12.45 -3.70
C VAL A 210 7.46 -12.74 -3.38
N ASP A 211 7.76 -13.95 -2.93
CA ASP A 211 9.14 -14.42 -2.77
C ASP A 211 9.81 -14.59 -4.14
N LEU A 212 10.71 -13.67 -4.49
CA LEU A 212 11.43 -13.67 -5.76
C LEU A 212 12.49 -14.77 -5.87
N ALA A 213 12.82 -15.49 -4.79
CA ALA A 213 13.78 -16.60 -4.82
C ALA A 213 13.12 -17.96 -5.11
N THR A 214 11.79 -18.06 -5.04
CA THR A 214 11.11 -19.34 -5.25
C THR A 214 11.27 -19.84 -6.70
N PRO A 215 11.63 -21.11 -6.93
CA PRO A 215 11.77 -21.66 -8.29
C PRO A 215 10.51 -21.53 -9.15
N ALA A 216 9.32 -21.58 -8.51
CA ALA A 216 8.02 -21.53 -9.20
C ALA A 216 7.69 -20.15 -9.82
N LEU A 217 8.42 -19.10 -9.42
CA LEU A 217 8.24 -17.73 -9.93
C LEU A 217 9.40 -17.26 -10.81
N GLN A 218 10.41 -18.09 -11.07
CA GLN A 218 11.55 -17.70 -11.92
C GLN A 218 11.17 -17.63 -13.39
N LYS A 219 10.55 -18.70 -13.89
CA LYS A 219 10.31 -18.89 -15.33
C LYS A 219 8.87 -19.28 -15.64
N THR A 220 8.39 -18.84 -16.79
CA THR A 220 7.13 -19.30 -17.39
C THR A 220 7.31 -20.72 -17.95
N THR A 221 6.22 -21.33 -18.41
CA THR A 221 6.23 -22.62 -19.12
C THR A 221 6.97 -22.56 -20.46
N THR A 222 7.15 -21.37 -21.03
CA THR A 222 7.94 -21.09 -22.24
C THR A 222 9.40 -20.75 -21.95
N GLY A 223 9.81 -20.73 -20.68
CA GLY A 223 11.20 -20.47 -20.27
C GLY A 223 11.56 -18.99 -20.11
N GLU A 224 10.61 -18.09 -20.35
CA GLU A 224 10.78 -16.63 -20.18
C GLU A 224 10.78 -16.25 -18.70
N ARG A 225 11.33 -15.08 -18.35
CA ARG A 225 11.26 -14.55 -16.99
C ARG A 225 9.80 -14.24 -16.62
N LYS A 226 9.33 -14.79 -15.50
CA LYS A 226 7.91 -14.66 -15.10
C LYS A 226 7.59 -13.33 -14.42
N ILE A 227 8.43 -12.87 -13.50
CA ILE A 227 8.29 -11.55 -12.88
C ILE A 227 9.08 -10.52 -13.69
N VAL A 228 8.39 -9.76 -14.53
CA VAL A 228 9.02 -8.77 -15.43
C VAL A 228 9.21 -7.40 -14.79
N ASP A 229 8.41 -7.08 -13.77
CA ASP A 229 8.49 -5.83 -13.02
C ASP A 229 8.10 -6.07 -11.55
N TRP A 230 8.62 -5.23 -10.67
CA TRP A 230 8.29 -5.18 -9.25
C TRP A 230 8.32 -3.73 -8.77
N VAL A 231 7.17 -3.22 -8.36
CA VAL A 231 7.03 -1.87 -7.85
C VAL A 231 6.68 -1.93 -6.37
N THR A 232 7.44 -1.21 -5.55
CA THR A 232 7.10 -1.00 -4.14
C THR A 232 6.47 0.38 -3.95
N SER A 233 5.52 0.46 -3.02
CA SER A 233 4.85 1.72 -2.65
C SER A 233 5.10 2.11 -1.20
N THR A 234 6.02 1.44 -0.50
CA THR A 234 6.31 1.74 0.91
C THR A 234 7.05 3.08 1.05
N ASP A 235 6.67 3.84 2.07
CA ASP A 235 7.24 5.14 2.39
C ASP A 235 8.35 4.98 3.44
N PRO A 236 9.61 5.32 3.13
CA PRO A 236 10.73 5.17 4.06
C PRO A 236 10.63 6.05 5.31
N ILE A 237 9.75 7.06 5.32
CA ILE A 237 9.59 8.01 6.43
C ILE A 237 8.52 7.53 7.42
N THR A 238 7.40 7.02 6.92
CA THR A 238 6.22 6.74 7.76
C THR A 238 6.00 5.26 8.03
N ASP A 239 6.38 4.36 7.13
CA ASP A 239 5.97 2.95 7.25
C ASP A 239 6.82 2.16 8.24
N GLY A 240 8.11 2.52 8.40
CA GLY A 240 8.98 1.92 9.41
C GLY A 240 9.16 0.40 9.30
N ASP A 241 8.87 -0.18 8.13
CA ASP A 241 8.87 -1.63 7.86
C ASP A 241 10.29 -2.22 7.72
N GLY A 242 11.31 -1.36 7.71
CA GLY A 242 12.72 -1.75 7.57
C GLY A 242 13.12 -2.10 6.14
N THR A 243 12.22 -1.98 5.17
CA THR A 243 12.50 -2.24 3.75
C THR A 243 13.40 -1.15 3.16
N TRP A 244 13.26 0.09 3.64
CA TRP A 244 13.99 1.25 3.13
C TRP A 244 14.60 2.12 4.25
N ARG A 245 15.65 2.87 3.91
CA ARG A 245 16.24 3.89 4.77
C ARG A 245 15.80 5.29 4.29
N PRO A 246 15.24 6.15 5.16
CA PRO A 246 14.89 7.51 4.77
C PRO A 246 16.15 8.30 4.47
N MET A 247 16.25 8.89 3.27
CA MET A 247 17.35 9.75 2.86
C MET A 247 16.85 11.20 2.78
N THR A 248 16.79 11.89 3.93
CA THR A 248 16.16 13.23 4.05
C THR A 248 17.13 14.36 4.39
N THR A 249 18.41 14.06 4.62
CA THR A 249 19.42 15.09 4.93
C THR A 249 20.20 15.45 3.66
N SER A 250 20.03 16.66 3.16
CA SER A 250 20.77 17.14 1.97
C SER A 250 22.26 17.33 2.26
N VAL A 251 23.10 16.87 1.34
CA VAL A 251 24.55 17.14 1.31
C VAL A 251 24.90 17.59 -0.10
N THR A 252 25.53 18.77 -0.20
CA THR A 252 25.85 19.44 -1.47
C THR A 252 27.34 19.44 -1.78
N GLU A 253 28.17 19.16 -0.78
CA GLU A 253 29.62 19.16 -0.92
C GLU A 253 30.11 17.78 -1.40
N PRO A 254 31.12 17.73 -2.29
CA PRO A 254 31.72 16.47 -2.74
C PRO A 254 32.42 15.71 -1.61
N THR A 255 32.75 16.39 -0.50
CA THR A 255 33.25 15.77 0.73
C THR A 255 32.43 16.26 1.92
N PHE A 256 31.82 15.34 2.67
CA PHE A 256 30.99 15.68 3.84
C PHE A 256 31.17 14.70 4.99
N THR A 257 30.96 15.17 6.23
CA THR A 257 30.98 14.31 7.41
C THR A 257 29.57 13.88 7.79
N HIS A 258 29.35 12.59 7.94
CA HIS A 258 28.07 12.01 8.32
C HIS A 258 28.30 10.76 9.19
N GLU A 259 27.58 10.66 10.32
CA GLU A 259 27.77 9.61 11.33
C GLU A 259 29.23 9.42 11.78
N GLY A 260 29.95 10.54 11.96
CA GLY A 260 31.35 10.51 12.41
C GLY A 260 32.35 10.01 11.37
N LYS A 261 31.91 9.78 10.11
CA LYS A 261 32.78 9.40 8.99
C LYS A 261 32.77 10.49 7.92
N THR A 262 33.93 10.71 7.30
CA THR A 262 34.04 11.56 6.12
C THR A 262 33.78 10.73 4.86
N TRP A 263 32.87 11.21 4.02
CA TRP A 263 32.45 10.60 2.77
C TRP A 263 32.89 11.47 1.60
N ASN A 264 33.25 10.83 0.49
CA ASN A 264 33.45 11.49 -0.80
C ASN A 264 32.35 11.03 -1.76
N ALA A 265 31.61 11.98 -2.33
CA ALA A 265 30.58 11.74 -3.33
C ALA A 265 30.98 12.37 -4.67
N PRO A 266 30.50 11.83 -5.81
CA PRO A 266 30.67 12.50 -7.11
C PRO A 266 30.07 13.91 -7.09
N ALA A 267 30.42 14.79 -8.03
CA ALA A 267 29.80 16.12 -8.10
C ALA A 267 28.27 16.02 -8.26
N GLY A 268 27.51 16.67 -7.37
CA GLY A 268 26.05 16.65 -7.38
C GLY A 268 25.44 16.96 -6.01
N SER A 269 24.12 17.05 -5.96
CA SER A 269 23.36 17.16 -4.72
C SER A 269 22.83 15.79 -4.31
N TYR A 270 23.12 15.36 -3.08
CA TYR A 270 22.66 14.07 -2.56
C TYR A 270 21.81 14.26 -1.33
N ARG A 271 21.10 13.19 -0.96
CA ARG A 271 20.49 13.06 0.35
C ARG A 271 21.06 11.83 1.04
N VAL A 272 21.35 11.95 2.33
CA VAL A 272 21.78 10.87 3.21
C VAL A 272 20.75 10.64 4.30
N THR A 273 20.90 9.52 5.02
CA THR A 273 20.05 9.21 6.16
C THR A 273 20.13 10.33 7.20
N PRO A 274 19.08 10.60 7.99
CA PRO A 274 19.23 11.39 9.20
C PRO A 274 20.33 10.78 10.08
N GLY A 275 21.19 11.62 10.66
CA GLY A 275 22.14 11.17 11.67
C GLY A 275 21.43 10.66 12.94
N PRO A 276 22.15 10.02 13.87
CA PRO A 276 21.57 9.53 15.11
C PRO A 276 20.84 10.66 15.85
N SER A 277 19.55 10.43 16.11
CA SER A 277 18.74 11.31 16.94
C SER A 277 19.30 11.30 18.37
N THR A 278 19.73 12.45 18.88
CA THR A 278 20.09 12.63 20.30
C THR A 278 18.87 12.66 21.23
N ALA A 279 17.69 12.27 20.76
CA ALA A 279 16.54 12.08 21.63
C ALA A 279 16.75 10.81 22.47
N SER A 280 17.23 11.02 23.70
CA SER A 280 17.07 10.07 24.79
C SER A 280 15.60 9.63 24.86
N TYR A 281 15.39 8.31 24.84
CA TYR A 281 14.10 7.69 25.13
C TYR A 281 13.62 7.98 26.55
#